data_AF-A0A7C5MMU1-F1
#
_entry.id   AF-A0A7C5MMU1-F1
#
_cell.length_a   1.000
_cell.length_b   1.000
_cell.length_c   1.000
_cell.angle_alpha   90.00
_cell.angle_beta   90.00
_cell.angle_gamma   90.00
#
_symmetry.space_group_name_H-M   'P 1'
#
loop_
_entity.id
_entity.type
_entity.pdbx_description
1 polymer ?
#
loop_
_entity_poly.entity_id
_entity_poly.type
_entity_poly.pdbx_seq_one_letter_code
_entity_poly.pdbx_strand_id
1 'polypeptide(L)'
;MISKILLSLLLTISIGFLQPIKAANGGELLIFVQTKDHPVSKDFVENVLPQIRKVAAQQDLEIKVKDISDGVPEMITSTPAIVFQNHLGRSLYIGRYKLLNKIKTFIRTVKRLPQQQVDNVKHDVLVWENECATIYTPAKITPLAGAIPNGFDQEKFIQDALKALDQGMDVYALHKEFNAKRNFRAMYMAFYPYLSEDGKLSVSTEMYSQFNCVIPIYKRFETPFEGSWADWKAAFAAAGKAMQEELKLQLVNLENGDAMLPVSRKTKIVAWETIGLPLPLPPKGGNMQVASNIKLGRKWKMDGPIASDVPVVNFSFMAPVDYYSGELTKLLGELTLGKGNLLTGSVASFAVDMSTLTMGDPSLDHHLADLILLADHPEAKYTFKSVESVNNPQLNFGSLSQFTVAGEIEFMGIKVPLDVVAQIEPILNEAGQARLQVFCSFNMRLQQNFGLEGPDGPQPAADTMVFLLNFLLKPAA
;
A
#
# COMPACT_ATOMS: atom_id res chain seq x y z
N MET A 1 -60.03 -22.37 51.60
CA MET A 1 -58.83 -23.23 51.51
C MET A 1 -58.05 -22.78 50.27
N ILE A 2 -57.19 -21.77 50.34
CA ILE A 2 -56.00 -21.61 51.19
C ILE A 2 -55.01 -22.74 50.94
N SER A 3 -53.87 -22.34 50.33
CA SER A 3 -52.51 -22.73 50.71
C SER A 3 -51.87 -23.97 50.07
N LYS A 4 -50.71 -23.70 49.45
CA LYS A 4 -49.55 -24.60 49.21
C LYS A 4 -49.82 -25.68 48.16
N ILE A 5 -49.20 -25.64 46.98
CA ILE A 5 -47.78 -26.01 46.81
C ILE A 5 -47.07 -24.98 45.92
N LEU A 6 -46.43 -24.04 46.62
CA LEU A 6 -45.21 -23.36 46.20
C LEU A 6 -44.07 -24.39 46.28
N LEU A 7 -42.96 -24.17 45.55
CA LEU A 7 -41.68 -24.90 45.63
C LEU A 7 -41.48 -26.06 44.63
N SER A 8 -41.22 -25.74 43.36
CA SER A 8 -40.16 -26.37 42.52
C SER A 8 -40.12 -25.78 41.09
N LEU A 9 -40.31 -24.47 40.94
CA LEU A 9 -39.92 -23.77 39.70
C LEU A 9 -38.45 -23.36 39.89
N LEU A 10 -37.55 -24.31 39.65
CA LEU A 10 -36.12 -24.07 39.61
C LEU A 10 -35.83 -23.16 38.42
N LEU A 11 -35.76 -21.89 38.76
CA LEU A 11 -35.34 -20.76 37.95
C LEU A 11 -33.86 -20.92 37.60
N THR A 12 -33.52 -21.78 36.66
CA THR A 12 -32.26 -21.67 35.92
C THR A 12 -32.46 -20.62 34.84
N ILE A 13 -32.42 -19.34 35.24
CA ILE A 13 -31.99 -18.29 34.33
C ILE A 13 -30.52 -18.60 34.06
N SER A 14 -30.27 -19.39 33.04
CA SER A 14 -28.99 -19.36 32.36
C SER A 14 -28.82 -17.93 31.89
N ILE A 15 -28.10 -17.14 32.68
CA ILE A 15 -27.38 -15.97 32.19
C ILE A 15 -26.38 -16.56 31.20
N GLY A 16 -26.85 -16.79 29.98
CA GLY A 16 -25.98 -16.92 28.84
C GLY A 16 -25.23 -15.60 28.81
N PHE A 17 -24.00 -15.62 29.30
CA PHE A 17 -23.02 -14.63 28.91
C PHE A 17 -23.11 -14.61 27.38
N LEU A 18 -23.71 -13.55 26.85
CA LEU A 18 -23.44 -13.08 25.51
C LEU A 18 -21.93 -12.88 25.50
N GLN A 19 -21.20 -13.94 25.13
CA GLN A 19 -19.85 -13.74 24.68
C GLN A 19 -19.98 -12.72 23.55
N PRO A 20 -19.25 -11.60 23.58
CA PRO A 20 -19.17 -10.76 22.41
C PRO A 20 -18.76 -11.70 21.30
N ILE A 21 -19.63 -11.85 20.29
CA ILE A 21 -19.25 -12.46 19.04
C ILE A 21 -18.09 -11.57 18.60
N LYS A 22 -16.84 -12.03 18.83
CA LYS A 22 -15.67 -11.45 18.20
C LYS A 22 -16.01 -11.50 16.73
N ALA A 23 -16.43 -10.36 16.20
CA ALA A 23 -16.85 -10.27 14.83
C ALA A 23 -15.64 -10.76 14.05
N ALA A 24 -15.81 -11.83 13.27
CA ALA A 24 -14.77 -12.44 12.43
C ALA A 24 -14.39 -11.50 11.26
N ASN A 25 -14.26 -10.21 11.55
CA ASN A 25 -14.31 -9.08 10.62
C ASN A 25 -12.92 -8.47 10.39
N GLY A 26 -11.89 -8.99 11.06
CA GLY A 26 -10.52 -8.47 10.96
C GLY A 26 -9.79 -8.87 9.69
N GLY A 27 -10.08 -10.07 9.16
CA GLY A 27 -9.14 -10.80 8.31
C GLY A 27 -8.11 -11.55 9.15
N GLU A 28 -7.12 -12.13 8.49
CA GLU A 28 -6.01 -12.86 9.11
C GLU A 28 -4.71 -12.59 8.36
N LEU A 29 -3.58 -12.72 9.05
CA LEU A 29 -2.25 -12.55 8.50
C LEU A 29 -1.59 -13.91 8.32
N LEU A 30 -1.30 -14.26 7.08
CA LEU A 30 -0.60 -15.47 6.69
C LEU A 30 0.87 -15.15 6.50
N ILE A 31 1.73 -15.99 7.08
CA ILE A 31 3.18 -15.82 7.03
C ILE A 31 3.78 -17.11 6.48
N PHE A 32 4.43 -17.01 5.33
CA PHE A 32 5.15 -18.12 4.72
C PHE A 32 6.63 -17.99 5.03
N VAL A 33 7.18 -19.08 5.57
CA VAL A 33 8.59 -19.23 5.89
C VAL A 33 9.10 -20.52 5.25
N GLN A 34 10.41 -20.64 5.12
CA GLN A 34 11.04 -21.91 4.81
C GLN A 34 12.04 -22.26 5.89
N THR A 35 11.87 -23.43 6.52
CA THR A 35 12.87 -23.93 7.45
C THR A 35 14.00 -24.63 6.70
N LYS A 36 15.19 -24.12 6.97
CA LYS A 36 16.56 -24.63 6.77
C LYS A 36 17.46 -23.55 7.36
N ASP A 37 18.69 -23.87 7.75
CA ASP A 37 19.65 -23.03 8.48
C ASP A 37 20.12 -21.74 7.75
N HIS A 38 19.31 -21.21 6.83
CA HIS A 38 19.57 -20.00 6.08
C HIS A 38 19.44 -18.76 6.99
N PRO A 39 20.42 -17.82 6.94
CA PRO A 39 20.42 -16.62 7.77
C PRO A 39 19.15 -15.78 7.67
N VAL A 40 18.57 -15.66 6.46
CA VAL A 40 17.34 -14.88 6.22
C VAL A 40 16.13 -15.46 6.96
N SER A 41 15.90 -16.77 6.84
CA SER A 41 14.81 -17.44 7.56
C SER A 41 14.98 -17.33 9.07
N LYS A 42 16.21 -17.50 9.55
CA LYS A 42 16.55 -17.40 10.97
C LYS A 42 16.29 -16.00 11.51
N ASP A 43 16.82 -14.95 10.86
CA ASP A 43 16.58 -13.56 11.25
C ASP A 43 15.09 -13.22 11.28
N PHE A 44 14.35 -13.63 10.25
CA PHE A 44 12.92 -13.36 10.21
C PHE A 44 12.17 -14.07 11.35
N VAL A 45 12.39 -15.38 11.56
CA VAL A 45 11.67 -16.18 12.57
C VAL A 45 12.04 -15.76 13.99
N GLU A 46 13.32 -15.50 14.27
CA GLU A 46 13.80 -15.19 15.62
C GLU A 46 13.59 -13.72 15.99
N ASN A 47 13.82 -12.79 15.07
CA ASN A 47 13.87 -11.36 15.39
C ASN A 47 12.61 -10.60 14.97
N VAL A 48 11.96 -10.99 13.86
CA VAL A 48 10.91 -10.17 13.23
C VAL A 48 9.51 -10.72 13.47
N LEU A 49 9.31 -12.02 13.27
CA LEU A 49 8.03 -12.70 13.45
C LEU A 49 7.43 -12.46 14.85
N PRO A 50 8.18 -12.46 15.98
CA PRO A 50 7.63 -12.13 17.29
C PRO A 50 7.07 -10.70 17.35
N GLN A 51 7.67 -9.77 16.62
CA GLN A 51 7.21 -8.38 16.57
C GLN A 51 5.98 -8.23 15.67
N ILE A 52 5.92 -8.93 14.54
CA ILE A 52 4.72 -9.02 13.70
C ILE A 52 3.54 -9.59 14.51
N ARG A 53 3.79 -10.58 15.38
CA ARG A 53 2.76 -11.10 16.30
C ARG A 53 2.20 -10.03 17.23
N LYS A 54 3.05 -9.14 17.74
CA LYS A 54 2.61 -7.99 18.55
C LYS A 54 1.76 -7.01 17.72
N VAL A 55 2.19 -6.70 16.49
CA VAL A 55 1.45 -5.82 15.57
C VAL A 55 0.06 -6.39 15.22
N ALA A 56 -0.03 -7.69 14.93
CA ALA A 56 -1.30 -8.35 14.63
C ALA A 56 -2.23 -8.40 15.85
N ALA A 57 -1.69 -8.69 17.05
CA ALA A 57 -2.47 -8.69 18.28
C ALA A 57 -3.07 -7.31 18.60
N GLN A 58 -2.32 -6.23 18.34
CA GLN A 58 -2.81 -4.84 18.48
C GLN A 58 -3.95 -4.49 17.52
N GLN A 59 -4.11 -5.26 16.43
CA GLN A 59 -5.15 -5.07 15.41
C GLN A 59 -6.22 -6.17 15.45
N ASP A 60 -6.23 -6.99 16.51
CA ASP A 60 -7.12 -8.15 16.70
C ASP A 60 -7.12 -9.13 15.50
N LEU A 61 -5.92 -9.41 14.97
CA LEU A 61 -5.72 -10.33 13.85
C LEU A 61 -5.13 -11.67 14.28
N GLU A 62 -5.69 -12.74 13.73
CA GLU A 62 -5.08 -14.07 13.78
C GLU A 62 -3.84 -14.11 12.88
N ILE A 63 -2.77 -14.77 13.33
CA ILE A 63 -1.61 -15.11 12.50
C ILE A 63 -1.55 -16.61 12.27
N LYS A 64 -1.44 -17.00 11.00
CA LYS A 64 -1.12 -18.36 10.60
C LYS A 64 0.26 -18.39 9.95
N VAL A 65 1.16 -19.17 10.55
CA VAL A 65 2.51 -19.39 9.98
C VAL A 65 2.51 -20.73 9.24
N LYS A 66 3.04 -20.74 8.03
CA LYS A 66 3.14 -21.92 7.17
C LYS A 66 4.58 -22.11 6.73
N ASP A 67 5.08 -23.33 6.91
CA ASP A 67 6.29 -23.78 6.24
C ASP A 67 5.95 -24.17 4.80
N ILE A 68 6.78 -23.76 3.84
CA ILE A 68 6.58 -24.11 2.44
C ILE A 68 6.86 -25.60 2.13
N SER A 69 7.41 -26.37 3.08
CA SER A 69 7.66 -27.82 2.91
C SER A 69 6.41 -28.61 2.57
N ASP A 70 5.24 -28.15 3.02
CA ASP A 70 3.93 -28.78 2.79
C ASP A 70 3.32 -28.42 1.43
N GLY A 71 4.05 -27.65 0.63
CA GLY A 71 3.60 -27.02 -0.60
C GLY A 71 3.25 -25.56 -0.38
N VAL A 72 3.21 -24.83 -1.50
CA VAL A 72 3.09 -23.37 -1.49
C VAL A 72 2.15 -22.88 -2.61
N PRO A 73 1.34 -21.83 -2.38
CA PRO A 73 0.55 -21.21 -3.44
C PRO A 73 1.44 -20.54 -4.49
N GLU A 74 0.99 -20.52 -5.76
CA GLU A 74 1.74 -19.92 -6.89
C GLU A 74 2.19 -18.47 -6.63
N MET A 75 1.39 -17.71 -5.88
CA MET A 75 1.70 -16.32 -5.53
C MET A 75 2.96 -16.18 -4.66
N ILE A 76 3.36 -17.21 -3.91
CA ILE A 76 4.48 -17.14 -2.98
C ILE A 76 5.73 -17.73 -3.63
N THR A 77 6.55 -16.84 -4.16
CA THR A 77 7.77 -17.17 -4.95
C THR A 77 9.06 -17.03 -4.14
N SER A 78 9.01 -16.35 -2.99
CA SER A 78 10.12 -16.17 -2.06
C SER A 78 9.60 -16.09 -0.62
N THR A 79 10.49 -16.30 0.35
CA THR A 79 10.20 -16.11 1.77
C THR A 79 11.24 -15.20 2.43
N PRO A 80 10.89 -14.51 3.53
CA PRO A 80 9.58 -14.48 4.18
C PRO A 80 8.53 -13.77 3.30
N ALA A 81 7.31 -14.31 3.27
CA ALA A 81 6.18 -13.64 2.62
C ALA A 81 5.06 -13.39 3.63
N ILE A 82 4.48 -12.20 3.59
CA ILE A 82 3.41 -11.75 4.47
C ILE A 82 2.19 -11.47 3.60
N VAL A 83 1.08 -12.15 3.87
CA VAL A 83 -0.16 -12.03 3.11
C VAL A 83 -1.28 -11.69 4.08
N PHE A 84 -2.04 -10.65 3.80
CA PHE A 84 -3.30 -10.42 4.46
C PHE A 84 -4.41 -11.11 3.68
N GLN A 85 -5.35 -11.76 4.36
CA GLN A 85 -6.58 -12.26 3.74
C GLN A 85 -7.82 -11.96 4.56
N ASN A 86 -8.92 -11.70 3.88
CA ASN A 86 -10.27 -11.59 4.47
C ASN A 86 -11.30 -12.13 3.46
N HIS A 87 -12.58 -11.95 3.73
CA HIS A 87 -13.65 -12.39 2.82
C HIS A 87 -13.67 -11.68 1.45
N LEU A 88 -12.96 -10.56 1.30
CA LEU A 88 -12.85 -9.82 0.05
C LEU A 88 -11.71 -10.35 -0.84
N GLY A 89 -10.72 -11.04 -0.27
CA GLY A 89 -9.61 -11.62 -1.02
C GLY A 89 -8.29 -11.65 -0.25
N ARG A 90 -7.19 -11.67 -1.00
CA ARG A 90 -5.81 -11.71 -0.48
C ARG A 90 -5.01 -10.53 -1.00
N SER A 91 -4.10 -10.02 -0.18
CA SER A 91 -3.14 -8.99 -0.55
C SER A 91 -1.75 -9.38 -0.07
N LEU A 92 -0.74 -9.20 -0.93
CA LEU A 92 0.66 -9.51 -0.63
C LEU A 92 1.36 -8.24 -0.15
N TYR A 93 2.04 -8.34 0.98
CA TYR A 93 2.88 -7.25 1.49
C TYR A 93 4.12 -7.07 0.61
N ILE A 94 4.28 -5.85 0.09
CA ILE A 94 5.44 -5.43 -0.71
C ILE A 94 6.18 -4.36 0.10
N GLY A 95 7.09 -4.80 0.97
CA GLY A 95 7.91 -3.92 1.79
C GLY A 95 9.07 -4.66 2.46
N ARG A 96 9.99 -3.91 3.06
CA ARG A 96 11.03 -4.48 3.92
C ARG A 96 10.38 -5.20 5.09
N TYR A 97 10.79 -6.44 5.37
CA TYR A 97 10.14 -7.23 6.42
C TYR A 97 10.42 -6.69 7.83
N LYS A 98 11.46 -5.86 8.00
CA LYS A 98 11.81 -5.19 9.27
C LYS A 98 11.01 -3.91 9.54
N LEU A 99 10.30 -3.36 8.55
CA LEU A 99 9.51 -2.13 8.73
C LEU A 99 8.13 -2.45 9.32
N LEU A 100 8.07 -2.63 10.63
CA LEU A 100 6.84 -2.99 11.34
C LEU A 100 5.71 -1.96 11.19
N ASN A 101 6.04 -0.67 11.13
CA ASN A 101 5.06 0.39 10.89
C ASN A 101 4.47 0.30 9.47
N LYS A 102 5.27 -0.10 8.49
CA LYS A 102 4.81 -0.35 7.12
C LYS A 102 3.92 -1.59 7.05
N ILE A 103 4.24 -2.66 7.78
CA ILE A 103 3.37 -3.84 7.93
C ILE A 103 2.04 -3.44 8.59
N LYS A 104 2.08 -2.62 9.65
CA LYS A 104 0.87 -2.09 10.31
C LYS A 104 0.02 -1.31 9.32
N THR A 105 0.60 -0.36 8.59
CA THR A 105 -0.08 0.48 7.61
C THR A 105 -0.66 -0.37 6.47
N PHE A 106 0.11 -1.33 5.96
CA PHE A 106 -0.34 -2.28 4.95
C PHE A 106 -1.62 -2.99 5.39
N ILE A 107 -1.62 -3.61 6.58
CA ILE A 107 -2.78 -4.32 7.13
C ILE A 107 -4.01 -3.41 7.18
N ARG A 108 -3.84 -2.19 7.70
CA ARG A 108 -4.93 -1.21 7.85
C ARG A 108 -5.53 -0.79 6.51
N THR A 109 -4.69 -0.67 5.48
CA THR A 109 -5.11 -0.31 4.12
C THR A 109 -5.82 -1.47 3.41
N VAL A 110 -5.23 -2.67 3.39
CA VAL A 110 -5.77 -3.78 2.59
C VAL A 110 -6.98 -4.48 3.22
N LYS A 111 -7.29 -4.21 4.49
CA LYS A 111 -8.49 -4.69 5.18
C LYS A 111 -9.79 -4.30 4.46
N ARG A 112 -9.76 -3.25 3.63
CA ARG A 112 -10.94 -2.69 2.94
C ARG A 112 -10.83 -2.67 1.43
N LEU A 113 -9.61 -2.52 0.92
CA LEU A 113 -9.35 -2.47 -0.51
C LEU A 113 -8.32 -3.56 -0.83
N PRO A 114 -8.78 -4.78 -1.17
CA PRO A 114 -7.88 -5.80 -1.66
C PRO A 114 -7.12 -5.30 -2.89
N GLN A 115 -5.87 -5.70 -2.99
CA GLN A 115 -5.04 -5.37 -4.15
C GLN A 115 -5.66 -5.94 -5.43
N GLN A 116 -5.69 -5.12 -6.48
CA GLN A 116 -6.14 -5.55 -7.79
C GLN A 116 -5.01 -6.26 -8.54
N GLN A 117 -5.39 -7.21 -9.39
CA GLN A 117 -4.49 -7.83 -10.36
C GLN A 117 -4.67 -7.09 -11.69
N VAL A 118 -3.64 -6.36 -12.08
CA VAL A 118 -3.56 -5.67 -13.36
C VAL A 118 -2.17 -5.89 -13.94
N ASP A 119 -2.07 -5.80 -15.27
CA ASP A 119 -0.78 -5.94 -15.94
C ASP A 119 0.16 -4.79 -15.58
N ASN A 120 1.45 -5.10 -15.52
CA ASN A 120 2.53 -4.16 -15.26
C ASN A 120 3.63 -4.37 -16.30
N VAL A 121 3.33 -3.97 -17.52
CA VAL A 121 4.26 -4.10 -18.65
C VAL A 121 5.43 -3.14 -18.44
N LYS A 122 6.64 -3.70 -18.48
CA LYS A 122 7.92 -3.01 -18.42
C LYS A 122 8.63 -3.18 -19.76
N HIS A 123 9.44 -2.18 -20.11
CA HIS A 123 10.20 -2.17 -21.36
C HIS A 123 11.69 -2.08 -21.10
N ASP A 124 12.47 -2.77 -21.93
CA ASP A 124 13.94 -2.77 -21.91
C ASP A 124 14.50 -3.01 -20.49
N VAL A 125 14.04 -4.09 -19.85
CA VAL A 125 14.43 -4.46 -18.48
C VAL A 125 15.27 -5.72 -18.45
N LEU A 126 16.24 -5.77 -17.56
CA LEU A 126 17.03 -6.97 -17.30
C LEU A 126 16.23 -7.88 -16.34
N VAL A 127 16.07 -9.16 -16.67
CA VAL A 127 15.32 -10.14 -15.85
C VAL A 127 16.21 -11.31 -15.43
N TRP A 128 16.16 -11.66 -14.16
CA TRP A 128 16.80 -12.84 -13.57
C TRP A 128 15.73 -13.76 -12.97
N GLU A 129 15.63 -14.96 -13.53
CA GLU A 129 14.82 -16.06 -13.00
C GLU A 129 15.63 -16.87 -11.98
N ASN A 130 15.31 -16.72 -10.70
CA ASN A 130 16.01 -17.36 -9.58
C ASN A 130 15.06 -18.32 -8.84
N GLU A 131 15.14 -19.61 -9.18
CA GLU A 131 14.17 -20.62 -8.74
C GLU A 131 12.74 -20.23 -9.13
N CYS A 132 11.79 -20.13 -8.19
CA CYS A 132 10.44 -19.62 -8.44
C CYS A 132 10.34 -18.09 -8.36
N ALA A 133 11.37 -17.39 -7.87
CA ALA A 133 11.40 -15.94 -7.79
C ALA A 133 11.90 -15.33 -9.10
N THR A 134 11.30 -14.22 -9.48
CA THR A 134 11.76 -13.42 -10.61
C THR A 134 12.19 -12.06 -10.08
N ILE A 135 13.41 -11.66 -10.41
CA ILE A 135 13.95 -10.34 -10.10
C ILE A 135 14.11 -9.60 -11.42
N TYR A 136 13.54 -8.41 -11.53
CA TYR A 136 13.73 -7.56 -12.69
C TYR A 136 14.41 -6.25 -12.30
N THR A 137 15.20 -5.73 -13.21
CA THR A 137 16.13 -4.64 -12.96
C THR A 137 15.93 -3.56 -14.03
N PRO A 138 15.11 -2.54 -13.75
CA PRO A 138 15.09 -1.33 -14.55
C PRO A 138 16.44 -0.61 -14.41
N ALA A 139 17.11 -0.39 -15.52
CA ALA A 139 18.42 0.28 -15.57
C ALA A 139 18.26 1.71 -16.11
N LYS A 140 18.46 2.71 -15.25
CA LYS A 140 18.47 4.12 -15.63
C LYS A 140 19.88 4.52 -16.03
N ILE A 141 20.10 4.81 -17.30
CA ILE A 141 21.36 5.35 -17.81
C ILE A 141 21.16 6.84 -18.06
N THR A 142 21.90 7.68 -17.36
CA THR A 142 21.83 9.14 -17.56
C THR A 142 22.52 9.55 -18.87
N PRO A 143 22.23 10.75 -19.40
CA PRO A 143 22.93 11.28 -20.56
C PRO A 143 24.45 11.27 -20.37
N LEU A 144 25.20 11.06 -21.46
CA LEU A 144 26.66 11.13 -21.40
C LEU A 144 27.09 12.55 -21.02
N ALA A 145 27.80 12.69 -19.90
CA ALA A 145 28.34 13.96 -19.44
C ALA A 145 29.81 14.13 -19.84
N GLY A 146 30.32 15.36 -19.78
CA GLY A 146 31.72 15.70 -20.03
C GLY A 146 32.04 16.09 -21.47
N ALA A 147 33.16 15.61 -22.01
CA ALA A 147 33.66 15.93 -23.35
C ALA A 147 32.92 15.16 -24.46
N ILE A 148 31.66 15.52 -24.71
CA ILE A 148 30.78 14.81 -25.64
C ILE A 148 31.33 14.90 -27.08
N PRO A 149 31.52 13.76 -27.79
CA PRO A 149 32.02 13.77 -29.16
C PRO A 149 31.05 14.44 -30.14
N ASN A 150 31.60 15.09 -31.18
CA ASN A 150 30.79 15.65 -32.26
C ASN A 150 29.98 14.56 -32.97
N GLY A 151 28.68 14.82 -33.17
CA GLY A 151 27.77 13.86 -33.81
C GLY A 151 27.36 12.68 -32.92
N PHE A 152 27.57 12.78 -31.60
CA PHE A 152 27.16 11.77 -30.65
C PHE A 152 25.63 11.57 -30.63
N ASP A 153 25.20 10.31 -30.70
CA ASP A 153 23.81 9.88 -30.64
C ASP A 153 23.50 9.33 -29.24
N GLN A 154 22.78 10.12 -28.45
CA GLN A 154 22.46 9.82 -27.06
C GLN A 154 21.52 8.61 -26.91
N GLU A 155 20.52 8.48 -27.78
CA GLU A 155 19.54 7.39 -27.70
C GLU A 155 20.21 6.06 -28.06
N LYS A 156 20.98 6.04 -29.15
CA LYS A 156 21.75 4.86 -29.56
C LYS A 156 22.78 4.47 -28.51
N PHE A 157 23.44 5.44 -27.88
CA PHE A 157 24.37 5.16 -26.78
C PHE A 157 23.68 4.48 -25.61
N ILE A 158 22.54 4.98 -25.14
CA ILE A 158 21.78 4.36 -24.03
C ILE A 158 21.39 2.92 -24.39
N GLN A 159 20.87 2.69 -25.60
CA GLN A 159 20.48 1.35 -26.06
C GLN A 159 21.66 0.38 -26.15
N ASP A 160 22.80 0.84 -26.66
CA ASP A 160 24.01 0.02 -26.72
C ASP A 160 24.64 -0.20 -25.34
N ALA A 161 24.51 0.77 -24.43
CA ALA A 161 24.99 0.67 -23.06
C ALA A 161 24.17 -0.37 -22.27
N LEU A 162 22.85 -0.40 -22.47
CA LEU A 162 21.98 -1.41 -21.87
C LEU A 162 22.33 -2.83 -22.35
N LYS A 163 22.63 -3.00 -23.65
CA LYS A 163 23.14 -4.28 -24.18
C LYS A 163 24.51 -4.65 -23.60
N ALA A 164 25.39 -3.68 -23.39
CA ALA A 164 26.68 -3.92 -22.77
C ALA A 164 26.53 -4.34 -21.29
N LEU A 165 25.57 -3.76 -20.56
CA LEU A 165 25.22 -4.21 -19.20
C LEU A 165 24.75 -5.67 -19.21
N ASP A 166 23.81 -6.01 -20.10
CA ASP A 166 23.30 -7.39 -20.28
C ASP A 166 24.44 -8.38 -20.54
N GLN A 167 25.36 -8.06 -21.46
CA GLN A 167 26.53 -8.87 -21.76
C GLN A 167 27.47 -9.11 -20.57
N GLY A 168 27.48 -8.19 -19.60
CA GLY A 168 28.25 -8.33 -18.37
C GLY A 168 27.56 -9.17 -17.29
N MET A 169 26.25 -9.41 -17.40
CA MET A 169 25.45 -10.09 -16.39
C MET A 169 25.12 -11.53 -16.80
N ASP A 170 25.82 -12.49 -16.21
CA ASP A 170 25.69 -13.91 -16.58
C ASP A 170 24.34 -14.57 -16.23
N VAL A 171 23.56 -14.02 -15.30
CA VAL A 171 22.27 -14.63 -14.85
C VAL A 171 21.03 -13.85 -15.30
N TYR A 172 21.25 -12.71 -15.94
CA TYR A 172 20.21 -11.84 -16.46
C TYR A 172 20.00 -12.05 -17.96
N ALA A 173 18.83 -11.66 -18.44
CA ALA A 173 18.57 -11.45 -19.86
C ALA A 173 17.84 -10.12 -20.05
N LEU A 174 18.18 -9.37 -21.10
CA LEU A 174 17.45 -8.18 -21.50
C LEU A 174 16.14 -8.54 -22.20
N HIS A 175 15.03 -8.05 -21.66
CA HIS A 175 13.70 -8.18 -22.22
C HIS A 175 13.20 -6.84 -22.74
N LYS A 176 12.84 -6.79 -24.03
CA LYS A 176 12.19 -5.62 -24.65
C LYS A 176 10.83 -5.33 -24.03
N GLU A 177 10.10 -6.38 -23.67
CA GLU A 177 8.81 -6.31 -23.00
C GLU A 177 8.74 -7.40 -21.94
N PHE A 178 8.31 -7.04 -20.74
CA PHE A 178 8.19 -7.94 -19.60
C PHE A 178 7.00 -7.55 -18.73
N ASN A 179 6.03 -8.44 -18.55
CA ASN A 179 4.90 -8.19 -17.66
C ASN A 179 5.25 -8.60 -16.22
N ALA A 180 5.57 -7.61 -15.39
CA ALA A 180 5.99 -7.84 -14.02
C ALA A 180 4.81 -8.22 -13.12
N LYS A 181 4.87 -9.38 -12.47
CA LYS A 181 3.87 -9.78 -11.47
C LYS A 181 4.14 -9.12 -10.13
N ARG A 182 3.09 -8.99 -9.30
CA ARG A 182 3.17 -8.37 -7.96
C ARG A 182 4.17 -9.06 -7.02
N ASN A 183 4.35 -10.36 -7.17
CA ASN A 183 5.28 -11.16 -6.38
C ASN A 183 6.71 -11.21 -6.97
N PHE A 184 6.98 -10.43 -8.03
CA PHE A 184 8.33 -10.25 -8.55
C PHE A 184 9.03 -9.13 -7.79
N ARG A 185 10.36 -9.19 -7.77
CA ARG A 185 11.20 -8.22 -7.08
C ARG A 185 11.81 -7.24 -8.09
N ALA A 186 11.56 -5.95 -7.94
CA ALA A 186 12.33 -4.92 -8.63
C ALA A 186 13.63 -4.63 -7.87
N MET A 187 14.71 -4.39 -8.61
CA MET A 187 15.95 -3.82 -8.10
C MET A 187 16.41 -2.75 -9.09
N TYR A 188 16.34 -1.49 -8.69
CA TYR A 188 16.62 -0.39 -9.61
C TYR A 188 18.13 -0.15 -9.65
N MET A 189 18.67 0.05 -10.84
CA MET A 189 20.09 0.41 -11.01
C MET A 189 20.20 1.72 -11.77
N ALA A 190 21.10 2.59 -11.33
CA ALA A 190 21.42 3.84 -12.02
C ALA A 190 22.88 3.85 -12.44
N PHE A 191 23.14 4.36 -13.66
CA PHE A 191 24.46 4.45 -14.27
C PHE A 191 24.72 5.88 -14.73
N TYR A 192 25.88 6.41 -14.37
CA TYR A 192 26.28 7.80 -14.60
C TYR A 192 27.58 7.83 -15.43
N PRO A 193 27.47 7.84 -16.77
CA PRO A 193 28.63 7.90 -17.65
C PRO A 193 29.17 9.33 -17.76
N TYR A 194 30.50 9.46 -17.59
CA TYR A 194 31.24 10.71 -17.77
C TYR A 194 32.47 10.47 -18.63
N LEU A 195 32.57 11.20 -19.74
CA LEU A 195 33.73 11.18 -20.63
C LEU A 195 34.62 12.39 -20.32
N SER A 196 35.86 12.13 -19.91
CA SER A 196 36.85 13.17 -19.68
C SER A 196 37.55 13.61 -20.97
N GLU A 197 38.25 14.75 -20.93
CA GLU A 197 38.90 15.36 -22.09
C GLU A 197 40.03 14.50 -22.68
N ASP A 198 40.66 13.64 -21.88
CA ASP A 198 41.73 12.72 -22.31
C ASP A 198 41.19 11.44 -22.97
N GLY A 199 39.86 11.32 -23.13
CA GLY A 199 39.21 10.18 -23.75
C GLY A 199 38.92 9.01 -22.79
N LYS A 200 39.10 9.18 -21.49
CA LYS A 200 38.72 8.19 -20.47
C LYS A 200 37.23 8.31 -20.12
N LEU A 201 36.51 7.20 -20.22
CA LEU A 201 35.14 7.05 -19.73
C LEU A 201 35.15 6.51 -18.31
N SER A 202 34.37 7.12 -17.44
CA SER A 202 34.04 6.63 -16.10
C SER A 202 32.53 6.38 -15.99
N VAL A 203 32.12 5.25 -15.42
CA VAL A 203 30.72 4.90 -15.14
C VAL A 203 30.56 4.73 -13.64
N SER A 204 29.90 5.70 -12.99
CA SER A 204 29.50 5.54 -11.59
C SER A 204 28.17 4.82 -11.50
N THR A 205 27.92 4.10 -10.40
CA THR A 205 26.71 3.29 -10.26
C THR A 205 26.03 3.42 -8.89
N GLU A 206 24.72 3.23 -8.89
CA GLU A 206 23.89 3.09 -7.69
C GLU A 206 22.88 1.95 -7.84
N MET A 207 22.51 1.34 -6.71
CA MET A 207 21.43 0.36 -6.62
C MET A 207 20.42 0.82 -5.58
N TYR A 208 19.13 0.69 -5.91
CA TYR A 208 18.03 0.96 -5.01
C TYR A 208 17.15 -0.27 -4.86
N SER A 209 16.63 -0.46 -3.65
CA SER A 209 15.60 -1.45 -3.40
C SER A 209 14.26 -0.98 -3.97
N GLN A 210 13.41 -1.90 -4.43
CA GLN A 210 12.01 -1.57 -4.74
C GLN A 210 11.25 -0.93 -3.58
N PHE A 211 11.74 -1.06 -2.34
CA PHE A 211 11.06 -0.54 -1.16
C PHE A 211 11.49 0.87 -0.77
N ASN A 212 12.59 1.38 -1.33
CA ASN A 212 13.11 2.71 -1.07
C ASN A 212 13.88 3.22 -2.31
N CYS A 213 13.25 4.14 -3.04
CA CYS A 213 13.83 4.78 -4.23
C CYS A 213 14.64 6.05 -3.92
N VAL A 214 14.71 6.47 -2.65
CA VAL A 214 15.38 7.70 -2.23
C VAL A 214 16.82 7.42 -1.78
N ILE A 215 17.02 6.34 -1.03
CA ILE A 215 18.32 6.00 -0.43
C ILE A 215 18.88 4.75 -1.14
N PRO A 216 20.04 4.85 -1.82
CA PRO A 216 20.65 3.70 -2.45
C PRO A 216 21.14 2.70 -1.40
N ILE A 217 20.95 1.41 -1.68
CA ILE A 217 21.49 0.30 -0.89
C ILE A 217 22.93 -0.03 -1.26
N TYR A 218 23.40 0.49 -2.40
CA TYR A 218 24.77 0.40 -2.87
C TYR A 218 25.12 1.61 -3.74
N LYS A 219 26.35 2.11 -3.63
CA LYS A 219 26.87 3.19 -4.47
C LYS A 219 28.34 2.99 -4.78
N ARG A 220 28.77 3.40 -5.97
CA ARG A 220 30.16 3.35 -6.41
C ARG A 220 30.51 4.57 -7.27
N PHE A 221 30.74 5.70 -6.61
CA PHE A 221 31.16 6.97 -7.24
C PHE A 221 32.65 7.23 -7.12
N GLU A 222 33.26 6.88 -5.99
CA GLU A 222 34.68 7.17 -5.72
C GLU A 222 35.62 6.29 -6.55
N THR A 223 35.16 5.12 -6.95
CA THR A 223 35.93 4.14 -7.73
C THR A 223 35.09 3.67 -8.93
N PRO A 224 34.75 4.57 -9.87
CA PRO A 224 33.88 4.22 -11.00
C PRO A 224 34.49 3.12 -11.87
N PHE A 225 33.68 2.52 -12.73
CA PHE A 225 34.20 1.62 -13.76
C PHE A 225 34.82 2.45 -14.87
N GLU A 226 36.07 2.18 -15.21
CA GLU A 226 36.84 3.01 -16.13
C GLU A 226 37.21 2.23 -17.40
N GLY A 227 37.22 2.94 -18.52
CA GLY A 227 37.65 2.42 -19.81
C GLY A 227 38.04 3.56 -20.75
N SER A 228 38.57 3.23 -21.93
CA SER A 228 38.74 4.22 -22.98
C SER A 228 37.40 4.46 -23.69
N TRP A 229 37.21 5.64 -24.28
CA TRP A 229 36.04 5.90 -25.11
C TRP A 229 35.93 4.93 -26.29
N ALA A 230 37.06 4.47 -26.85
CA ALA A 230 37.06 3.49 -27.94
C ALA A 230 36.52 2.12 -27.52
N ASP A 231 36.62 1.77 -26.24
CA ASP A 231 36.18 0.49 -25.66
C ASP A 231 35.18 0.69 -24.52
N TRP A 232 34.31 1.69 -24.68
CA TRP A 232 33.40 2.13 -23.63
C TRP A 232 32.42 1.02 -23.18
N LYS A 233 32.09 0.09 -24.07
CA LYS A 233 31.19 -1.04 -23.79
C LYS A 233 31.77 -1.97 -22.72
N ALA A 234 33.09 -2.14 -22.68
CA ALA A 234 33.74 -2.96 -21.65
C ALA A 234 33.55 -2.37 -20.25
N ALA A 235 33.54 -1.04 -20.10
CA ALA A 235 33.26 -0.39 -18.81
C ALA A 235 31.83 -0.65 -18.33
N PHE A 236 30.84 -0.61 -19.24
CA PHE A 236 29.46 -0.98 -18.91
C PHE A 236 29.30 -2.47 -18.60
N ALA A 237 29.92 -3.36 -19.37
CA ALA A 237 29.90 -4.79 -19.06
C ALA A 237 30.51 -5.10 -17.68
N ALA A 238 31.63 -4.44 -17.33
CA ALA A 238 32.22 -4.56 -16.00
C ALA A 238 31.29 -4.02 -14.89
N ALA A 239 30.62 -2.90 -15.15
CA ALA A 239 29.62 -2.34 -14.25
C ALA A 239 28.44 -3.31 -14.05
N GLY A 240 27.90 -3.88 -15.13
CA GLY A 240 26.81 -4.86 -15.09
C GLY A 240 27.18 -6.07 -14.25
N LYS A 241 28.36 -6.66 -14.49
CA LYS A 241 28.88 -7.78 -13.71
C LYS A 241 28.95 -7.47 -12.21
N ALA A 242 29.53 -6.34 -11.85
CA ALA A 242 29.69 -5.95 -10.46
C ALA A 242 28.34 -5.68 -9.78
N MET A 243 27.40 -5.04 -10.48
CA MET A 243 26.05 -4.77 -9.96
C MET A 243 25.25 -6.07 -9.76
N GLN A 244 25.42 -7.07 -10.62
CA GLN A 244 24.83 -8.40 -10.42
C GLN A 244 25.37 -9.08 -9.15
N GLU A 245 26.69 -9.05 -8.93
CA GLU A 245 27.29 -9.66 -7.73
C GLU A 245 26.86 -8.92 -6.46
N GLU A 246 26.81 -7.60 -6.50
CA GLU A 246 26.28 -6.80 -5.39
C GLU A 246 24.83 -7.15 -5.08
N LEU A 247 23.99 -7.31 -6.10
CA LEU A 247 22.60 -7.68 -5.89
C LEU A 247 22.47 -9.03 -5.17
N LYS A 248 23.30 -10.03 -5.52
CA LYS A 248 23.31 -11.32 -4.81
C LYS A 248 23.61 -11.14 -3.32
N LEU A 249 24.51 -10.22 -2.97
CA LEU A 249 24.80 -9.88 -1.57
C LEU A 249 23.60 -9.21 -0.90
N GLN A 250 22.94 -8.27 -1.59
CA GLN A 250 21.78 -7.56 -1.05
C GLN A 250 20.57 -8.47 -0.82
N LEU A 251 20.38 -9.52 -1.63
CA LEU A 251 19.30 -10.49 -1.44
C LEU A 251 19.44 -11.33 -0.17
N VAL A 252 20.64 -11.39 0.42
CA VAL A 252 20.88 -12.05 1.72
C VAL A 252 21.26 -11.06 2.82
N ASN A 253 21.31 -9.76 2.52
CA ASN A 253 21.64 -8.71 3.48
C ASN A 253 20.47 -8.46 4.44
N LEU A 254 20.69 -8.80 5.71
CA LEU A 254 19.69 -8.74 6.76
C LEU A 254 19.46 -7.32 7.28
N GLU A 255 20.38 -6.38 7.05
CA GLU A 255 20.38 -5.06 7.70
C GLU A 255 19.06 -4.31 7.52
N ASN A 256 18.64 -4.16 6.26
CA ASN A 256 17.48 -3.35 5.90
C ASN A 256 16.16 -4.15 5.86
N GLY A 257 16.22 -5.48 5.94
CA GLY A 257 15.05 -6.34 5.74
C GLY A 257 14.63 -6.45 4.27
N ASP A 258 15.56 -6.22 3.35
CA ASP A 258 15.40 -6.43 1.91
C ASP A 258 15.56 -7.89 1.51
N ALA A 259 16.30 -8.65 2.33
CA ALA A 259 16.65 -10.02 2.06
C ALA A 259 15.43 -10.91 1.80
N MET A 260 15.62 -11.86 0.89
CA MET A 260 14.63 -12.85 0.52
C MET A 260 15.34 -14.14 0.12
N LEU A 261 14.69 -15.27 0.37
CA LEU A 261 15.15 -16.56 -0.10
C LEU A 261 14.11 -17.10 -1.08
N PRO A 262 14.47 -17.29 -2.37
CA PRO A 262 13.57 -17.86 -3.36
C PRO A 262 13.04 -19.23 -2.94
N VAL A 263 11.78 -19.50 -3.30
CA VAL A 263 11.18 -20.83 -3.19
C VAL A 263 11.77 -21.71 -4.28
N SER A 264 12.24 -22.91 -3.94
CA SER A 264 12.79 -23.83 -4.95
C SER A 264 11.73 -24.28 -5.96
N ARG A 265 12.12 -24.45 -7.23
CA ARG A 265 11.26 -25.05 -8.28
C ARG A 265 10.82 -26.48 -7.98
N LYS A 266 11.50 -27.16 -7.04
CA LYS A 266 11.12 -28.50 -6.57
C LYS A 266 9.99 -28.47 -5.55
N THR A 267 9.71 -27.31 -4.94
CA THR A 267 8.61 -27.17 -3.99
C THR A 267 7.27 -27.30 -4.72
N LYS A 268 6.38 -28.14 -4.19
CA LYS A 268 5.08 -28.39 -4.81
C LYS A 268 4.22 -27.13 -4.78
N ILE A 269 3.73 -26.70 -5.95
CA ILE A 269 2.69 -25.66 -6.02
C ILE A 269 1.33 -26.28 -5.70
N VAL A 270 0.58 -25.68 -4.78
CA VAL A 270 -0.71 -26.19 -4.29
C VAL A 270 -1.73 -25.05 -4.15
N ALA A 271 -3.02 -25.39 -4.19
CA ALA A 271 -4.08 -24.42 -3.91
C ALA A 271 -4.11 -24.01 -2.44
N TRP A 272 -4.64 -22.83 -2.14
CA TRP A 272 -4.74 -22.28 -0.78
C TRP A 272 -5.55 -23.20 0.15
N GLU A 273 -6.60 -23.82 -0.37
CA GLU A 273 -7.50 -24.72 0.35
C GLU A 273 -6.77 -26.01 0.77
N THR A 274 -5.85 -26.50 -0.06
CA THR A 274 -5.07 -27.72 0.20
C THR A 274 -4.18 -27.59 1.43
N ILE A 275 -3.71 -26.39 1.73
CA ILE A 275 -2.87 -26.08 2.91
C ILE A 275 -3.67 -25.52 4.08
N GLY A 276 -5.01 -25.62 4.04
CA GLY A 276 -5.91 -25.21 5.10
C GLY A 276 -6.05 -23.69 5.25
N LEU A 277 -5.93 -22.95 4.13
CA LEU A 277 -6.02 -21.49 4.10
C LEU A 277 -7.12 -20.99 3.13
N PRO A 278 -8.38 -21.46 3.20
CA PRO A 278 -9.47 -20.90 2.40
C PRO A 278 -9.71 -19.43 2.76
N LEU A 279 -10.41 -18.68 1.89
CA LEU A 279 -10.86 -17.34 2.24
C LEU A 279 -11.89 -17.40 3.39
N PRO A 280 -11.83 -16.50 4.38
CA PRO A 280 -12.86 -16.35 5.39
C PRO A 280 -14.24 -16.08 4.78
N LEU A 281 -15.31 -16.52 5.45
CA LEU A 281 -16.68 -16.23 5.01
C LEU A 281 -17.02 -14.75 5.25
N PRO A 282 -17.87 -14.14 4.38
CA PRO A 282 -18.39 -12.80 4.62
C PRO A 282 -19.12 -12.72 5.97
N PRO A 283 -18.99 -11.59 6.70
CA PRO A 283 -19.72 -11.40 7.94
C PRO A 283 -21.22 -11.44 7.69
N LYS A 284 -21.96 -12.14 8.57
CA LYS A 284 -23.42 -12.11 8.56
C LYS A 284 -23.86 -10.76 9.14
N GLY A 285 -24.56 -9.95 8.34
CA GLY A 285 -25.04 -8.63 8.77
C GLY A 285 -25.90 -8.69 10.04
N GLY A 286 -25.72 -7.73 10.94
CA GLY A 286 -26.41 -7.65 12.23
C GLY A 286 -27.44 -6.51 12.29
N ASN A 287 -28.72 -6.91 12.21
CA ASN A 287 -29.97 -6.27 12.66
C ASN A 287 -30.14 -4.74 12.78
N MET A 288 -31.07 -4.23 11.95
CA MET A 288 -31.85 -2.98 12.14
C MET A 288 -33.26 -3.29 12.65
N GLN A 289 -33.55 -3.13 13.94
CA GLN A 289 -34.94 -2.95 14.41
C GLN A 289 -35.10 -1.95 15.57
N VAL A 290 -34.02 -1.43 16.15
CA VAL A 290 -34.08 -0.66 17.41
C VAL A 290 -34.19 0.87 17.21
N ALA A 291 -34.02 1.39 15.98
CA ALA A 291 -33.68 2.80 15.75
C ALA A 291 -34.83 3.74 15.30
N SER A 292 -36.09 3.29 15.25
CA SER A 292 -37.19 4.09 14.67
C SER A 292 -37.58 5.36 15.45
N ASN A 293 -37.14 5.53 16.70
CA ASN A 293 -37.57 6.63 17.58
C ASN A 293 -36.55 7.76 17.78
N ILE A 294 -35.35 7.68 17.20
CA ILE A 294 -34.31 8.69 17.41
C ILE A 294 -34.40 9.76 16.32
N LYS A 295 -34.58 11.03 16.72
CA LYS A 295 -34.58 12.16 15.78
C LYS A 295 -33.17 12.55 15.40
N LEU A 296 -32.89 12.60 14.10
CA LEU A 296 -31.61 13.08 13.57
C LEU A 296 -31.54 14.61 13.65
N GLY A 297 -30.43 15.12 14.18
CA GLY A 297 -30.08 16.53 14.15
C GLY A 297 -29.63 16.99 12.77
N ARG A 298 -29.50 18.31 12.59
CA ARG A 298 -29.03 18.91 11.33
C ARG A 298 -27.54 19.17 11.28
N LYS A 299 -26.92 19.47 12.41
CA LYS A 299 -25.50 19.81 12.50
C LYS A 299 -24.71 18.64 13.04
N TRP A 300 -23.60 18.34 12.39
CA TRP A 300 -22.75 17.20 12.67
C TRP A 300 -21.31 17.66 12.64
N LYS A 301 -20.49 17.09 13.52
CA LYS A 301 -19.05 17.33 13.58
C LYS A 301 -18.31 16.02 13.64
N MET A 302 -17.04 16.04 13.27
CA MET A 302 -16.19 14.87 13.31
C MET A 302 -16.20 14.19 14.68
N ASP A 303 -16.38 12.87 14.68
CA ASP A 303 -16.25 12.03 15.89
C ASP A 303 -14.97 11.19 15.88
N GLY A 304 -14.57 10.68 14.71
CA GLY A 304 -13.38 9.85 14.56
C GLY A 304 -13.51 8.82 13.44
N PRO A 305 -12.51 7.94 13.27
CA PRO A 305 -12.66 6.79 12.39
C PRO A 305 -13.75 5.84 12.90
N ILE A 306 -14.26 4.97 12.03
CA ILE A 306 -15.28 3.98 12.40
C ILE A 306 -14.79 2.94 13.43
N ALA A 307 -13.48 2.75 13.54
CA ALA A 307 -12.86 1.94 14.57
C ALA A 307 -11.47 2.52 14.91
N SER A 308 -11.00 2.32 16.13
CA SER A 308 -9.74 2.90 16.62
C SER A 308 -8.49 2.39 15.89
N ASP A 309 -8.55 1.18 15.32
CA ASP A 309 -7.50 0.56 14.53
C ASP A 309 -7.51 0.99 13.05
N VAL A 310 -8.44 1.85 12.63
CA VAL A 310 -8.63 2.23 11.24
C VAL A 310 -8.29 3.71 11.05
N PRO A 311 -7.53 4.10 10.00
CA PRO A 311 -7.32 5.50 9.69
C PRO A 311 -8.60 6.15 9.14
N VAL A 312 -8.61 7.48 9.12
CA VAL A 312 -9.75 8.22 8.55
C VAL A 312 -9.65 8.28 7.03
N VAL A 313 -8.43 8.44 6.52
CA VAL A 313 -8.11 8.47 5.10
C VAL A 313 -7.10 7.35 4.83
N ASN A 314 -7.40 6.49 3.87
CA ASN A 314 -6.41 5.66 3.19
C ASN A 314 -6.16 6.25 1.81
N PHE A 315 -4.92 6.17 1.36
CA PHE A 315 -4.57 6.47 -0.02
C PHE A 315 -3.64 5.42 -0.60
N SER A 316 -3.71 5.24 -1.90
CA SER A 316 -2.75 4.46 -2.68
C SER A 316 -2.67 5.00 -4.09
N PHE A 317 -1.57 4.77 -4.80
CA PHE A 317 -1.64 4.84 -6.25
C PHE A 317 -2.57 3.74 -6.79
N MET A 318 -2.99 3.86 -8.05
CA MET A 318 -3.72 2.78 -8.71
C MET A 318 -2.80 1.57 -8.92
N ALA A 319 -3.40 0.37 -8.97
CA ALA A 319 -2.67 -0.81 -9.38
C ALA A 319 -2.04 -0.58 -10.77
N PRO A 320 -0.84 -1.10 -11.06
CA PRO A 320 -0.08 -2.09 -10.27
C PRO A 320 0.86 -1.50 -9.20
N VAL A 321 0.84 -0.18 -8.99
CA VAL A 321 1.75 0.53 -8.07
C VAL A 321 1.09 0.91 -6.73
N ASP A 322 -0.07 0.32 -6.43
CA ASP A 322 -0.86 0.46 -5.21
C ASP A 322 -0.16 0.02 -3.91
N TYR A 323 1.05 -0.55 -3.99
CA TYR A 323 1.91 -0.76 -2.82
C TYR A 323 2.52 0.55 -2.29
N TYR A 324 2.60 1.60 -3.12
CA TYR A 324 2.76 2.96 -2.63
C TYR A 324 1.43 3.43 -2.07
N SER A 325 1.26 3.18 -0.77
CA SER A 325 0.06 3.48 -0.03
C SER A 325 0.39 4.02 1.35
N GLY A 326 -0.57 4.72 1.92
CA GLY A 326 -0.44 5.31 3.24
C GLY A 326 -1.79 5.71 3.81
N GLU A 327 -1.72 6.43 4.92
CA GLU A 327 -2.89 6.81 5.68
C GLU A 327 -2.74 8.18 6.32
N LEU A 328 -3.88 8.81 6.62
CA LEU A 328 -3.97 9.96 7.51
C LEU A 328 -4.98 9.64 8.62
N THR A 329 -4.62 10.02 9.85
CA THR A 329 -5.35 9.57 11.05
C THR A 329 -6.21 10.66 11.66
N LYS A 330 -6.03 11.92 11.26
CA LYS A 330 -6.80 13.05 11.76
C LYS A 330 -7.52 13.78 10.63
N LEU A 331 -8.84 13.79 10.75
CA LEU A 331 -9.75 14.61 9.96
C LEU A 331 -10.49 15.54 10.92
N LEU A 332 -10.73 16.76 10.50
CA LEU A 332 -11.60 17.72 11.13
C LEU A 332 -12.69 18.10 10.14
N GLY A 333 -13.85 18.50 10.64
CA GLY A 333 -14.89 19.01 9.78
C GLY A 333 -16.27 18.95 10.37
N GLU A 334 -17.17 19.63 9.65
CA GLU A 334 -18.56 19.78 10.02
C GLU A 334 -19.44 19.58 8.78
N LEU A 335 -20.62 19.01 9.02
CA LEU A 335 -21.67 18.82 8.04
C LEU A 335 -22.96 19.43 8.60
N THR A 336 -23.56 20.34 7.85
CA THR A 336 -24.93 20.81 8.11
C THR A 336 -25.84 20.28 7.01
N LEU A 337 -26.79 19.43 7.40
CA LEU A 337 -27.79 18.89 6.49
C LEU A 337 -28.72 19.99 5.98
N GLY A 338 -29.20 19.80 4.75
CA GLY A 338 -30.25 20.59 4.14
C GLY A 338 -31.54 20.63 4.97
N LYS A 339 -32.49 21.46 4.52
CA LYS A 339 -33.80 21.57 5.20
C LYS A 339 -34.49 20.21 5.21
N GLY A 340 -35.02 19.79 6.36
CA GLY A 340 -35.69 18.49 6.50
C GLY A 340 -34.76 17.29 6.63
N ASN A 341 -33.49 17.49 7.02
CA ASN A 341 -32.45 16.44 7.10
C ASN A 341 -32.18 15.77 5.73
N LEU A 342 -32.32 16.55 4.66
CA LEU A 342 -32.02 16.14 3.30
C LEU A 342 -30.53 16.33 2.99
N LEU A 343 -30.00 15.47 2.13
CA LEU A 343 -28.65 15.61 1.59
C LEU A 343 -28.52 16.79 0.64
N THR A 344 -29.53 17.02 -0.19
CA THR A 344 -29.57 18.19 -1.09
C THR A 344 -29.58 19.49 -0.27
N GLY A 345 -28.70 20.42 -0.66
CA GLY A 345 -28.52 21.68 0.07
C GLY A 345 -27.72 21.55 1.36
N SER A 346 -27.03 20.43 1.58
CA SER A 346 -26.07 20.31 2.66
C SER A 346 -24.83 21.17 2.41
N VAL A 347 -24.26 21.70 3.48
CA VAL A 347 -23.00 22.45 3.47
C VAL A 347 -22.02 21.73 4.37
N ALA A 348 -20.80 21.51 3.89
CA ALA A 348 -19.76 20.89 4.68
C ALA A 348 -18.37 21.42 4.30
N SER A 349 -17.47 21.32 5.26
CA SER A 349 -16.05 21.59 5.10
C SER A 349 -15.27 20.57 5.92
N PHE A 350 -14.36 19.87 5.27
CA PHE A 350 -13.50 18.86 5.88
C PHE A 350 -12.04 19.22 5.64
N ALA A 351 -11.20 19.07 6.65
CA ALA A 351 -9.76 19.31 6.57
C ALA A 351 -9.01 18.11 7.17
N VAL A 352 -8.03 17.60 6.45
CA VAL A 352 -7.14 16.55 6.93
C VAL A 352 -5.87 17.20 7.46
N ASP A 353 -5.43 16.80 8.65
CA ASP A 353 -4.14 17.18 9.22
C ASP A 353 -3.05 16.35 8.52
N MET A 354 -2.37 16.98 7.57
CA MET A 354 -1.34 16.36 6.74
C MET A 354 -0.10 15.98 7.57
N SER A 355 0.07 16.54 8.77
CA SER A 355 1.15 16.14 9.69
C SER A 355 0.98 14.71 10.20
N THR A 356 -0.18 14.09 9.99
CA THR A 356 -0.44 12.68 10.34
C THR A 356 -0.25 11.71 9.19
N LEU A 357 0.18 12.21 8.02
CA LEU A 357 0.48 11.38 6.86
C LEU A 357 1.59 10.39 7.18
N THR A 358 1.39 9.12 6.84
CA THR A 358 2.44 8.10 6.90
C THR A 358 2.18 6.99 5.88
N MET A 359 3.25 6.50 5.26
CA MET A 359 3.33 5.25 4.50
C MET A 359 3.89 4.11 5.37
N GLY A 360 4.15 4.37 6.65
CA GLY A 360 4.78 3.44 7.58
C GLY A 360 6.30 3.28 7.40
N ASP A 361 6.92 4.13 6.58
CA ASP A 361 8.38 4.19 6.35
C ASP A 361 8.88 5.62 6.61
N PRO A 362 9.62 5.87 7.70
CA PRO A 362 10.05 7.22 8.06
C PRO A 362 10.84 7.96 6.98
N SER A 363 11.60 7.23 6.16
CA SER A 363 12.39 7.85 5.09
C SER A 363 11.51 8.33 3.93
N LEU A 364 10.49 7.56 3.57
CA LEU A 364 9.51 7.96 2.57
C LEU A 364 8.57 9.03 3.12
N ASP A 365 8.20 8.95 4.40
CA ASP A 365 7.37 9.96 5.06
C ASP A 365 8.05 11.33 5.06
N HIS A 366 9.36 11.38 5.36
CA HIS A 366 10.14 12.61 5.29
C HIS A 366 10.23 13.15 3.86
N HIS A 367 10.54 12.30 2.89
CA HIS A 367 10.61 12.71 1.49
C HIS A 367 9.27 13.25 0.97
N LEU A 368 8.15 12.59 1.33
CA LEU A 368 6.82 13.06 0.99
C LEU A 368 6.48 14.39 1.64
N ALA A 369 6.86 14.60 2.90
CA ALA A 369 6.64 15.86 3.60
C ALA A 369 7.27 17.04 2.86
N ASP A 370 8.49 16.86 2.35
CA ASP A 370 9.18 17.88 1.55
C ASP A 370 8.49 18.05 0.18
N LEU A 371 8.16 16.96 -0.49
CA LEU A 371 7.54 16.96 -1.82
C LEU A 371 6.19 17.69 -1.83
N ILE A 372 5.37 17.52 -0.78
CA ILE A 372 4.04 18.14 -0.67
C ILE A 372 4.06 19.48 0.07
N LEU A 373 5.25 20.04 0.33
CA LEU A 373 5.42 21.32 1.04
C LEU A 373 4.69 21.35 2.39
N LEU A 374 4.78 20.25 3.15
CA LEU A 374 4.00 20.04 4.37
C LEU A 374 4.20 21.16 5.41
N ALA A 375 5.41 21.73 5.47
CA ALA A 375 5.73 22.83 6.38
C ALA A 375 4.92 24.10 6.08
N ASP A 376 4.67 24.38 4.79
CA ASP A 376 3.93 25.56 4.34
C ASP A 376 2.41 25.29 4.27
N HIS A 377 2.03 24.04 4.02
CA HIS A 377 0.66 23.60 3.82
C HIS A 377 0.32 22.37 4.68
N PRO A 378 0.14 22.54 6.00
CA PRO A 378 -0.08 21.42 6.93
C PRO A 378 -1.49 20.80 6.83
N GLU A 379 -2.38 21.37 6.02
CA GLU A 379 -3.75 20.91 5.86
C GLU A 379 -4.12 20.74 4.38
N ALA A 380 -4.93 19.72 4.11
CA ALA A 380 -5.66 19.57 2.84
C ALA A 380 -7.16 19.68 3.14
N LYS A 381 -7.87 20.54 2.40
CA LYS A 381 -9.27 20.90 2.70
C LYS A 381 -10.19 20.62 1.54
N TYR A 382 -11.38 20.08 1.82
CA TYR A 382 -12.45 19.91 0.84
C TYR A 382 -13.69 20.69 1.27
N THR A 383 -14.19 21.55 0.38
CA THR A 383 -15.37 22.39 0.63
C THR A 383 -16.49 22.05 -0.34
N PHE A 384 -17.70 21.82 0.18
CA PHE A 384 -18.87 21.50 -0.63
C PHE A 384 -19.33 22.75 -1.38
N LYS A 385 -19.59 22.63 -2.69
CA LYS A 385 -20.25 23.67 -3.51
C LYS A 385 -21.70 23.32 -3.77
N SER A 386 -21.98 22.08 -4.14
CA SER A 386 -23.34 21.54 -4.29
C SER A 386 -23.39 20.05 -3.97
N VAL A 387 -24.58 19.57 -3.63
CA VAL A 387 -24.84 18.16 -3.31
C VAL A 387 -26.05 17.70 -4.10
N GLU A 388 -25.90 16.61 -4.83
CA GLU A 388 -26.95 15.91 -5.55
C GLU A 388 -27.13 14.52 -4.95
N SER A 389 -28.37 14.12 -4.67
CA SER A 389 -28.65 12.80 -4.11
C SER A 389 -29.72 12.07 -4.92
N VAL A 390 -29.49 10.78 -5.16
CA VAL A 390 -30.41 9.92 -5.91
C VAL A 390 -31.75 9.87 -5.15
N ASN A 391 -32.83 10.34 -5.78
CA ASN A 391 -34.19 10.45 -5.20
C ASN A 391 -34.31 11.37 -3.97
N ASN A 392 -33.24 12.08 -3.59
CA ASN A 392 -33.16 12.99 -2.46
C ASN A 392 -33.86 12.48 -1.18
N PRO A 393 -33.53 11.27 -0.67
CA PRO A 393 -34.18 10.72 0.49
C PRO A 393 -33.86 11.54 1.75
N GLN A 394 -34.83 11.61 2.65
CA GLN A 394 -34.54 11.95 4.03
C GLN A 394 -33.68 10.84 4.65
N LEU A 395 -32.63 11.23 5.39
CA LEU A 395 -31.79 10.26 6.07
C LEU A 395 -32.60 9.50 7.12
N ASN A 396 -32.51 8.17 7.07
CA ASN A 396 -33.20 7.25 7.98
C ASN A 396 -32.22 6.18 8.45
N PHE A 397 -32.38 5.72 9.70
CA PHE A 397 -31.56 4.65 10.24
C PHE A 397 -31.68 3.38 9.41
N GLY A 398 -30.54 2.75 9.14
CA GLY A 398 -30.50 1.51 8.38
C GLY A 398 -30.73 1.65 6.88
N SER A 399 -30.73 2.88 6.38
CA SER A 399 -30.85 3.16 4.94
C SER A 399 -29.61 3.90 4.47
N LEU A 400 -28.81 3.20 3.69
CA LEU A 400 -27.66 3.79 3.01
C LEU A 400 -28.14 4.78 1.95
N SER A 401 -27.69 6.02 2.07
CA SER A 401 -27.99 7.08 1.11
C SER A 401 -26.76 7.42 0.30
N GLN A 402 -26.87 7.40 -1.03
CA GLN A 402 -25.80 7.77 -1.95
C GLN A 402 -26.00 9.19 -2.50
N PHE A 403 -24.91 9.93 -2.65
CA PHE A 403 -24.91 11.29 -3.16
C PHE A 403 -23.59 11.62 -3.85
N THR A 404 -23.65 12.60 -4.74
CA THR A 404 -22.50 13.22 -5.40
C THR A 404 -22.34 14.63 -4.83
N VAL A 405 -21.11 14.98 -4.51
CA VAL A 405 -20.73 16.32 -4.06
C VAL A 405 -19.87 16.94 -5.15
N ALA A 406 -20.31 18.06 -5.69
CA ALA A 406 -19.40 18.93 -6.42
C ALA A 406 -18.75 19.87 -5.41
N GLY A 407 -17.42 19.94 -5.42
CA GLY A 407 -16.68 20.69 -4.43
C GLY A 407 -15.34 21.21 -4.94
N GLU A 408 -14.53 21.68 -4.02
CA GLU A 408 -13.19 22.17 -4.28
C GLU A 408 -12.24 21.60 -3.22
N ILE A 409 -11.18 20.95 -3.70
CA ILE A 409 -10.06 20.52 -2.87
C ILE A 409 -8.97 21.58 -2.91
N GLU A 410 -8.49 21.97 -1.73
CA GLU A 410 -7.31 22.80 -1.53
C GLU A 410 -6.20 21.90 -0.98
N PHE A 411 -5.12 21.75 -1.76
CA PHE A 411 -3.98 20.93 -1.41
C PHE A 411 -2.71 21.61 -1.94
N MET A 412 -1.65 21.67 -1.13
CA MET A 412 -0.42 22.44 -1.44
C MET A 412 -0.70 23.91 -1.82
N GLY A 413 -1.72 24.53 -1.21
CA GLY A 413 -2.16 25.89 -1.54
C GLY A 413 -2.86 26.03 -2.90
N ILE A 414 -3.06 24.94 -3.65
CA ILE A 414 -3.70 24.93 -4.96
C ILE A 414 -5.13 24.43 -4.82
N LYS A 415 -6.07 25.14 -5.48
CA LYS A 415 -7.50 24.83 -5.47
C LYS A 415 -7.94 24.18 -6.77
N VAL A 416 -8.55 23.00 -6.67
CA VAL A 416 -8.97 22.19 -7.81
C VAL A 416 -10.43 21.77 -7.62
N PRO A 417 -11.31 21.92 -8.64
CA PRO A 417 -12.65 21.36 -8.57
C PRO A 417 -12.58 19.82 -8.52
N LEU A 418 -13.35 19.22 -7.63
CA LEU A 418 -13.38 17.77 -7.46
C LEU A 418 -14.78 17.30 -7.12
N ASP A 419 -15.29 16.38 -7.93
CA ASP A 419 -16.56 15.70 -7.70
C ASP A 419 -16.31 14.39 -6.95
N VAL A 420 -17.03 14.20 -5.85
CA VAL A 420 -16.86 13.04 -4.96
C VAL A 420 -18.18 12.29 -4.84
N VAL A 421 -18.14 10.98 -5.09
CA VAL A 421 -19.27 10.08 -4.79
C VAL A 421 -19.12 9.57 -3.36
N ALA A 422 -20.18 9.76 -2.58
CA ALA A 422 -20.21 9.41 -1.17
C ALA A 422 -21.47 8.63 -0.80
N GLN A 423 -21.36 7.91 0.29
CA GLN A 423 -22.44 7.20 0.95
C GLN A 423 -22.49 7.64 2.40
N ILE A 424 -23.70 7.74 2.94
CA ILE A 424 -23.92 8.06 4.33
C ILE A 424 -25.04 7.20 4.91
N GLU A 425 -24.86 6.78 6.15
CA GLU A 425 -25.86 6.02 6.89
C GLU A 425 -25.93 6.51 8.34
N PRO A 426 -27.14 6.83 8.84
CA PRO A 426 -27.37 7.00 10.26
C PRO A 426 -27.27 5.66 11.00
N ILE A 427 -26.39 5.59 11.99
CA ILE A 427 -26.16 4.41 12.82
C ILE A 427 -26.27 4.75 14.32
N LEU A 428 -26.39 3.73 15.16
CA LEU A 428 -26.27 3.87 16.61
C LEU A 428 -24.94 3.27 17.06
N ASN A 429 -24.19 4.00 17.88
CA ASN A 429 -23.03 3.42 18.55
C ASN A 429 -23.48 2.48 19.70
N GLU A 430 -22.52 1.83 20.36
CA GLU A 430 -22.77 0.91 21.49
C GLU A 430 -23.52 1.58 22.65
N ALA A 431 -23.37 2.89 22.82
CA ALA A 431 -24.08 3.69 23.82
C ALA A 431 -25.49 4.13 23.37
N GLY A 432 -25.98 3.66 22.21
CA GLY A 432 -27.28 4.02 21.65
C GLY A 432 -27.37 5.45 21.11
N GLN A 433 -26.23 6.13 20.93
CA GLN A 433 -26.18 7.49 20.42
C GLN A 433 -26.11 7.50 18.89
N ALA A 434 -26.85 8.42 18.27
CA ALA A 434 -26.82 8.62 16.83
C ALA A 434 -25.43 9.03 16.34
N ARG A 435 -25.01 8.45 15.22
CA ARG A 435 -23.85 8.82 14.41
C ARG A 435 -24.25 8.84 12.95
N LEU A 436 -23.53 9.62 12.14
CA LEU A 436 -23.53 9.42 10.70
C LEU A 436 -22.23 8.72 10.32
N GLN A 437 -22.34 7.54 9.74
CA GLN A 437 -21.22 6.88 9.08
C GLN A 437 -21.13 7.40 7.66
N VAL A 438 -19.97 7.95 7.31
CA VAL A 438 -19.69 8.48 5.97
C VAL A 438 -18.63 7.61 5.33
N PHE A 439 -18.88 7.20 4.08
CA PHE A 439 -17.91 6.54 3.23
C PHE A 439 -17.79 7.31 1.92
N CYS A 440 -16.57 7.59 1.46
CA CYS A 440 -16.38 8.11 0.11
C CYS A 440 -15.07 7.62 -0.49
N SER A 441 -15.02 7.64 -1.82
CA SER A 441 -13.81 7.38 -2.58
C SER A 441 -13.75 8.28 -3.79
N PHE A 442 -12.55 8.73 -4.13
CA PHE A 442 -12.29 9.55 -5.29
C PHE A 442 -10.86 9.33 -5.77
N ASN A 443 -10.61 9.70 -7.02
CA ASN A 443 -9.30 9.61 -7.65
C ASN A 443 -8.78 11.01 -7.99
N MET A 444 -7.47 11.18 -7.94
CA MET A 444 -6.81 12.45 -8.23
C MET A 444 -5.54 12.22 -9.04
N ARG A 445 -5.39 12.95 -10.15
CA ARG A 445 -4.17 13.00 -10.96
C ARG A 445 -3.21 14.00 -10.32
N LEU A 446 -2.06 13.55 -9.85
CA LEU A 446 -1.17 14.40 -9.06
C LEU A 446 -0.36 15.37 -9.93
N GLN A 447 0.26 14.89 -11.00
CA GLN A 447 1.07 15.66 -11.92
C GLN A 447 0.23 16.74 -12.60
N GLN A 448 -0.96 16.38 -13.07
CA GLN A 448 -1.85 17.31 -13.78
C GLN A 448 -2.32 18.46 -12.89
N ASN A 449 -2.61 18.18 -11.62
CA ASN A 449 -3.25 19.15 -10.73
C ASN A 449 -2.25 19.90 -9.84
N PHE A 450 -1.12 19.28 -9.49
CA PHE A 450 -0.16 19.78 -8.50
C PHE A 450 1.31 19.70 -8.95
N GLY A 451 1.60 19.16 -10.14
CA GLY A 451 2.97 19.01 -10.65
C GLY A 451 3.83 17.99 -9.90
N LEU A 452 3.19 17.06 -9.17
CA LEU A 452 3.86 16.02 -8.41
C LEU A 452 4.07 14.76 -9.27
N GLU A 453 5.33 14.37 -9.44
CA GLU A 453 5.68 13.12 -10.10
C GLU A 453 5.37 11.94 -9.17
N GLY A 454 4.70 10.91 -9.72
CA GLY A 454 4.46 9.68 -9.00
C GLY A 454 5.58 8.64 -9.17
N PRO A 455 5.42 7.43 -8.61
CA PRO A 455 6.41 6.37 -8.68
C PRO A 455 6.61 5.84 -10.10
N ASP A 456 7.69 5.10 -10.33
CA ASP A 456 7.89 4.36 -11.58
C ASP A 456 6.76 3.34 -11.81
N GLY A 457 6.03 3.49 -12.93
CA GLY A 457 4.90 2.64 -13.27
C GLY A 457 4.18 3.09 -14.54
N PRO A 458 3.22 2.28 -15.02
CA PRO A 458 2.44 2.61 -16.21
C PRO A 458 1.53 3.82 -15.95
N GLN A 459 1.38 4.67 -16.95
CA GLN A 459 0.37 5.73 -16.95
C GLN A 459 -1.01 5.14 -17.33
N PRO A 460 -2.12 5.59 -16.73
CA PRO A 460 -2.22 6.67 -15.75
C PRO A 460 -1.99 6.24 -14.29
N ALA A 461 -1.71 4.97 -14.02
CA ALA A 461 -1.68 4.44 -12.66
C ALA A 461 -0.61 5.07 -11.77
N ALA A 462 0.57 5.34 -12.33
CA ALA A 462 1.66 6.05 -11.67
C ALA A 462 1.33 7.51 -11.31
N ASP A 463 0.33 8.13 -11.95
CA ASP A 463 -0.07 9.52 -11.67
C ASP A 463 -1.41 9.61 -10.89
N THR A 464 -2.14 8.50 -10.78
CA THR A 464 -3.48 8.51 -10.18
C THR A 464 -3.45 7.96 -8.77
N MET A 465 -3.72 8.82 -7.79
CA MET A 465 -3.99 8.41 -6.41
C MET A 465 -5.48 8.14 -6.20
N VAL A 466 -5.77 7.03 -5.54
CA VAL A 466 -7.09 6.64 -5.04
C VAL A 466 -7.14 6.98 -3.57
N PHE A 467 -8.17 7.71 -3.16
CA PHE A 467 -8.46 8.03 -1.77
C PHE A 467 -9.71 7.28 -1.32
N LEU A 468 -9.67 6.79 -0.08
CA LEU A 468 -10.77 6.11 0.57
C LEU A 468 -10.95 6.70 1.97
N LEU A 469 -12.13 7.24 2.25
CA LEU A 469 -12.47 7.79 3.55
C LEU A 469 -13.62 7.01 4.17
N ASN A 470 -13.52 6.74 5.46
CA ASN A 470 -14.59 6.11 6.21
C ASN A 470 -14.54 6.53 7.68
N PHE A 471 -15.49 7.35 8.08
CA PHE A 471 -15.48 8.02 9.37
C PHE A 471 -16.88 8.22 9.94
N LEU A 472 -16.91 8.60 11.21
CA LEU A 472 -18.12 8.89 11.96
C LEU A 472 -18.23 10.39 12.24
N LEU A 473 -19.45 10.89 12.12
CA LEU A 473 -19.85 12.19 12.62
C LEU A 473 -20.79 12.01 13.82
N LYS A 474 -20.68 12.91 14.80
CA LYS A 474 -21.60 13.03 15.93
C LYS A 474 -22.42 14.32 15.84
N PRO A 475 -23.59 14.39 16.49
CA PRO A 475 -24.34 15.64 16.58
C PRO A 475 -23.46 16.77 17.11
N ALA A 476 -23.49 17.92 16.44
CA ALA A 476 -22.91 19.15 16.96
C ALA A 476 -23.92 19.82 17.93
N ALA A 477 -23.39 20.46 18.96
CA ALA A 477 -24.19 21.16 19.97
C ALA A 477 -24.94 22.37 19.41
#